data_AF-A0A0M0J7H3-F1
#
_entry.id   AF-A0A0M0J7H3-F1
#
_cell.length_a   1.000
_cell.length_b   1.000
_cell.length_c   1.000
_cell.angle_alpha   90.00
_cell.angle_beta   90.00
_cell.angle_gamma   90.00
#
_symmetry.space_group_name_H-M   'P 1'
#
loop_
_entity.id
_entity.type
_entity.pdbx_description
1 polymer ?
#
loop_
_entity_poly.entity_id
_entity_poly.type
_entity_poly.pdbx_seq_one_letter_code
_entity_poly.pdbx_strand_id
1 'polypeptide(L)'
;MPPVPSTERAALEASIRAKVNCEKAAYNMQWELLEPGVTAEQLEAAARVLQPSHYEDIVAERAIDGLCGYPPCTNAAPLKGQGPKFHVSIDDRRVYDISSLHSFCGRECARRSHAYATSLSTTSLFLREGVAAALAPATAAGAEREAAAAATRQDAADARRSGAARVLDDAIPAYAFGVMGLNEAEAATKTAAKAAATRAAAKAKTQRAAEGNASSRSTAERVGQAGLGTTERTVRMEYG
;
A
#
# COMPACT_ATOMS: atom_id res chain seq x y z
N MET A 1 31.46 36.75 -24.45
CA MET A 1 30.16 36.35 -25.02
C MET A 1 29.30 37.61 -25.17
N PRO A 2 28.63 37.82 -26.30
CA PRO A 2 27.56 38.83 -26.38
C PRO A 2 26.40 38.41 -25.44
N PRO A 3 25.64 39.36 -24.87
CA PRO A 3 24.45 39.04 -24.09
C PRO A 3 23.36 38.48 -25.01
N VAL A 4 22.72 37.38 -24.61
CA VAL A 4 21.57 36.81 -25.34
C VAL A 4 20.40 37.79 -25.35
N PRO A 5 19.72 38.00 -26.49
CA PRO A 5 18.54 38.86 -26.56
C PRO A 5 17.40 38.32 -25.66
N SER A 6 16.58 39.23 -25.14
CA SER A 6 15.56 38.92 -24.13
C SER A 6 14.50 37.90 -24.60
N THR A 7 14.23 37.84 -25.90
CA THR A 7 13.29 36.90 -26.53
C THR A 7 13.80 35.46 -26.53
N GLU A 8 15.08 35.23 -26.86
CA GLU A 8 15.72 33.91 -26.79
C GLU A 8 15.76 33.40 -25.35
N ARG A 9 16.07 34.29 -24.40
CA ARG A 9 16.03 33.97 -22.97
C ARG A 9 14.62 33.57 -22.51
N ALA A 10 13.59 34.31 -22.88
CA ALA A 10 12.21 33.97 -22.55
C ALA A 10 11.75 32.64 -23.18
N ALA A 11 12.17 32.35 -24.41
CA ALA A 11 11.89 31.07 -25.07
C ALA A 11 12.58 29.89 -24.37
N LEU A 12 13.84 30.06 -23.94
CA LEU A 12 14.57 29.06 -23.16
C LEU A 12 13.93 28.82 -21.79
N GLU A 13 13.56 29.88 -21.07
CA GLU A 13 12.86 29.81 -19.78
C GLU A 13 11.48 29.11 -19.92
N ALA A 14 10.75 29.38 -21.00
CA ALA A 14 9.48 28.68 -21.31
C ALA A 14 9.69 27.18 -21.59
N SER A 15 10.72 26.82 -22.36
CA SER A 15 11.09 25.42 -22.66
C SER A 15 11.46 24.65 -21.38
N ILE A 16 12.31 25.25 -20.52
CA ILE A 16 12.66 24.69 -19.21
C ILE A 16 11.41 24.49 -18.35
N ARG A 17 10.52 25.48 -18.28
CA ARG A 17 9.27 25.38 -17.50
C ARG A 17 8.35 24.27 -18.03
N ALA A 18 8.22 24.13 -19.35
CA ALA A 18 7.43 23.06 -19.97
C ALA A 18 8.01 21.66 -19.65
N LYS A 19 9.34 21.50 -19.67
CA LYS A 19 10.00 20.27 -19.21
C LYS A 19 9.69 19.96 -17.74
N VAL A 20 9.84 20.94 -16.85
CA VAL A 20 9.53 20.77 -15.41
C VAL A 20 8.05 20.41 -15.18
N ASN A 21 7.12 20.97 -15.96
CA ASN A 21 5.71 20.61 -15.87
C ASN A 21 5.45 19.15 -16.30
N CYS A 22 6.14 18.67 -17.34
CA CYS A 22 6.08 17.26 -17.76
C CYS A 22 6.61 16.33 -16.66
N GLU A 23 7.73 16.66 -16.04
CA GLU A 23 8.31 15.89 -14.92
C GLU A 23 7.37 15.87 -13.71
N LYS A 24 6.79 17.01 -13.33
CA LYS A 24 5.77 17.09 -12.27
C LYS A 24 4.53 16.23 -12.56
N ALA A 25 4.07 16.19 -13.81
CA ALA A 25 2.93 15.36 -14.18
C ALA A 25 3.24 13.86 -14.12
N ALA A 26 4.42 13.44 -14.58
CA ALA A 26 4.88 12.06 -14.43
C ALA A 26 5.03 11.65 -12.96
N TYR A 27 5.56 12.54 -12.12
CA TYR A 27 5.63 12.35 -10.67
C TYR A 27 4.25 12.17 -10.04
N ASN A 28 3.31 13.10 -10.26
CA ASN A 28 1.95 12.99 -9.72
C ASN A 28 1.28 11.66 -10.11
N MET A 29 1.43 11.25 -11.37
CA MET A 29 0.91 9.97 -11.88
C MET A 29 1.57 8.75 -11.22
N GLN A 30 2.85 8.82 -10.82
CA GLN A 30 3.47 7.75 -10.04
C GLN A 30 2.79 7.62 -8.67
N TRP A 31 2.57 8.71 -7.95
CA TRP A 31 1.89 8.68 -6.64
C TRP A 31 0.47 8.12 -6.72
N GLU A 32 -0.32 8.53 -7.73
CA GLU A 32 -1.66 7.97 -7.96
C GLU A 32 -1.65 6.45 -8.20
N LEU A 33 -0.57 5.90 -8.75
CA LEU A 33 -0.40 4.47 -9.01
C LEU A 33 0.26 3.68 -7.86
N LEU A 34 0.83 4.33 -6.84
CA LEU A 34 1.31 3.65 -5.64
C LEU A 34 0.15 3.25 -4.72
N GLU A 35 -0.89 4.08 -4.64
CA GLU A 35 -2.07 3.82 -3.82
C GLU A 35 -2.83 2.53 -4.23
N PRO A 36 -3.53 1.87 -3.30
CA PRO A 36 -4.36 0.72 -3.61
C PRO A 36 -5.69 1.15 -4.28
N GLY A 37 -6.21 0.31 -5.19
CA GLY A 37 -7.52 0.53 -5.80
C GLY A 37 -7.52 1.27 -7.14
N VAL A 38 -6.37 1.37 -7.81
CA VAL A 38 -6.22 1.94 -9.16
C VAL A 38 -7.19 1.30 -10.16
N THR A 39 -7.93 2.11 -10.91
CA THR A 39 -8.84 1.62 -11.95
C THR A 39 -8.13 1.40 -13.29
N ALA A 40 -8.79 0.68 -14.21
CA ALA A 40 -8.23 0.44 -15.55
C ALA A 40 -8.07 1.75 -16.35
N GLU A 41 -8.98 2.69 -16.16
CA GLU A 41 -9.01 4.02 -16.79
C GLU A 41 -7.84 4.88 -16.32
N GLN A 42 -7.51 4.84 -15.02
CA GLN A 42 -6.31 5.49 -14.49
C GLN A 42 -5.03 4.90 -15.08
N LEU A 43 -4.96 3.57 -15.24
CA LEU A 43 -3.81 2.91 -15.87
C LEU A 43 -3.68 3.28 -17.36
N GLU A 44 -4.79 3.44 -18.10
CA GLU A 44 -4.74 3.93 -19.48
C GLU A 44 -4.32 5.41 -19.58
N ALA A 45 -4.81 6.26 -18.67
CA ALA A 45 -4.37 7.64 -18.57
C ALA A 45 -2.86 7.74 -18.27
N ALA A 46 -2.37 6.90 -17.36
CA ALA A 46 -0.96 6.82 -17.01
C ALA A 46 -0.06 6.44 -18.19
N ALA A 47 -0.53 5.57 -19.10
CA ALA A 47 0.25 5.15 -20.27
C ALA A 47 0.66 6.31 -21.19
N ARG A 48 -0.16 7.38 -21.23
CA ARG A 48 0.09 8.60 -22.02
C ARG A 48 1.20 9.47 -21.42
N VAL A 49 1.44 9.36 -20.12
CA VAL A 49 2.36 10.20 -19.33
C VAL A 49 3.67 9.48 -19.01
N LEU A 50 3.60 8.19 -18.64
CA LEU A 50 4.73 7.42 -18.14
C LEU A 50 5.66 6.89 -19.24
N GLN A 51 6.85 6.49 -18.80
CA GLN A 51 7.87 5.76 -19.55
C GLN A 51 8.08 4.40 -18.86
N PRO A 52 8.65 3.38 -19.56
CA PRO A 52 8.93 2.08 -18.95
C PRO A 52 9.72 2.16 -17.64
N SER A 53 10.73 3.04 -17.54
CA SER A 53 11.53 3.26 -16.33
C SER A 53 10.66 3.62 -15.12
N HIS A 54 9.80 4.63 -15.26
CA HIS A 54 8.88 5.07 -14.21
C HIS A 54 7.93 3.96 -13.74
N TYR A 55 7.58 3.03 -14.64
CA TYR A 55 6.70 1.92 -14.29
C TYR A 55 7.44 0.79 -13.54
N GLU A 56 8.69 0.49 -13.89
CA GLU A 56 9.52 -0.43 -13.11
C GLU A 56 9.76 0.10 -11.69
N ASP A 57 9.94 1.41 -11.52
CA ASP A 57 10.02 2.07 -10.21
C ASP A 57 8.71 1.88 -9.42
N ILE A 58 7.53 2.14 -10.02
CA ILE A 58 6.22 1.90 -9.39
C ILE A 58 6.05 0.43 -8.96
N VAL A 59 6.45 -0.53 -9.81
CA VAL A 59 6.42 -1.97 -9.50
C VAL A 59 7.32 -2.29 -8.30
N ALA A 60 8.49 -1.67 -8.21
CA ALA A 60 9.44 -1.88 -7.13
C ALA A 60 8.96 -1.30 -5.79
N GLU A 61 8.45 -0.06 -5.80
CA GLU A 61 7.92 0.60 -4.59
C GLU A 61 6.67 -0.09 -4.06
N ARG A 62 5.69 -0.43 -4.93
CA ARG A 62 4.52 -1.23 -4.51
C ARG A 62 4.93 -2.57 -3.87
N ALA A 63 5.97 -3.22 -4.38
CA ALA A 63 6.50 -4.46 -3.81
C ALA A 63 7.26 -4.25 -2.49
N ILE A 64 7.78 -3.05 -2.22
CA ILE A 64 8.34 -2.67 -0.90
C ILE A 64 7.20 -2.50 0.12
N ASP A 65 6.08 -1.88 -0.29
CA ASP A 65 4.86 -1.74 0.53
C ASP A 65 4.08 -3.06 0.70
N GLY A 66 4.53 -4.15 0.06
CA GLY A 66 3.88 -5.47 0.13
C GLY A 66 2.63 -5.59 -0.73
N LEU A 67 2.35 -4.64 -1.62
CA LEU A 67 1.30 -4.69 -2.62
C LEU A 67 1.78 -5.37 -3.90
N CYS A 68 0.86 -5.98 -4.65
CA CYS A 68 1.20 -6.48 -5.98
C CYS A 68 1.59 -5.30 -6.90
N GLY A 69 2.74 -5.43 -7.59
CA GLY A 69 3.26 -4.42 -8.50
C GLY A 69 2.42 -4.15 -9.75
N TYR A 70 1.37 -4.93 -10.03
CA TYR A 70 0.39 -4.59 -11.07
C TYR A 70 -0.65 -3.64 -10.45
N PRO A 71 -0.74 -2.35 -10.85
CA PRO A 71 -1.49 -1.36 -10.08
C PRO A 71 -2.99 -1.66 -9.85
N PRO A 72 -3.74 -2.21 -10.83
CA PRO A 72 -5.14 -2.61 -10.62
C PRO A 72 -5.34 -3.83 -9.71
N CYS A 73 -4.26 -4.44 -9.23
CA CYS A 73 -4.32 -5.57 -8.29
C CYS A 73 -4.28 -5.06 -6.85
N THR A 74 -5.30 -5.40 -6.07
CA THR A 74 -5.39 -5.12 -4.62
C THR A 74 -4.83 -6.26 -3.75
N ASN A 75 -4.32 -7.34 -4.36
CA ASN A 75 -3.70 -8.43 -3.62
C ASN A 75 -2.29 -8.04 -3.12
N ALA A 76 -1.88 -8.63 -2.00
CA ALA A 76 -0.51 -8.50 -1.51
C ALA A 76 0.51 -9.21 -2.44
N ALA A 77 1.70 -8.66 -2.54
CA ALA A 77 2.87 -9.37 -3.07
C ALA A 77 3.42 -10.36 -2.02
N PRO A 78 4.11 -11.44 -2.43
CA PRO A 78 4.88 -12.25 -1.49
C PRO A 78 5.99 -11.41 -0.86
N LEU A 79 6.31 -11.66 0.41
CA LEU A 79 7.29 -10.85 1.15
C LEU A 79 8.67 -10.88 0.45
N LYS A 80 9.27 -9.70 0.26
CA LYS A 80 10.57 -9.54 -0.40
C LYS A 80 11.63 -10.45 0.25
N GLY A 81 12.19 -11.37 -0.53
CA GLY A 81 13.17 -12.35 -0.07
C GLY A 81 12.60 -13.71 0.39
N GLN A 82 11.29 -13.90 0.40
CA GLN A 82 10.68 -15.22 0.55
C GLN A 82 10.59 -15.93 -0.81
N GLY A 83 10.90 -17.23 -0.83
CA GLY A 83 10.86 -18.07 -2.04
C GLY A 83 12.20 -18.23 -2.75
N PRO A 84 12.31 -19.22 -3.67
CA PRO A 84 13.52 -19.47 -4.44
C PRO A 84 13.75 -18.36 -5.48
N LYS A 85 14.99 -17.86 -5.59
CA LYS A 85 15.35 -16.86 -6.62
C LYS A 85 15.47 -17.46 -8.03
N PHE A 86 15.78 -18.75 -8.11
CA PHE A 86 16.03 -19.45 -9.36
C PHE A 86 15.12 -20.65 -9.53
N HIS A 87 14.65 -20.87 -10.76
CA HIS A 87 13.91 -22.05 -11.17
C HIS A 87 14.71 -22.83 -12.23
N VAL A 88 14.89 -24.14 -12.02
CA VAL A 88 15.59 -25.01 -12.97
C VAL A 88 14.55 -25.76 -13.80
N SER A 89 14.48 -25.47 -15.11
CA SER A 89 13.76 -26.30 -16.07
C SER A 89 14.65 -27.47 -16.47
N ILE A 90 14.18 -28.69 -16.20
CA ILE A 90 14.88 -29.93 -16.61
C ILE A 90 14.71 -30.15 -18.12
N ASP A 91 13.55 -29.81 -18.67
CA ASP A 91 13.21 -30.01 -20.08
C ASP A 91 14.10 -29.14 -20.99
N ASP A 92 14.22 -27.86 -20.66
CA ASP A 92 15.07 -26.91 -21.39
C ASP A 92 16.55 -26.95 -20.97
N ARG A 93 16.86 -27.64 -19.86
CA ARG A 93 18.17 -27.63 -19.17
C ARG A 93 18.68 -26.21 -18.90
N ARG A 94 17.79 -25.33 -18.41
CA ARG A 94 18.06 -23.90 -18.18
C ARG A 94 17.66 -23.48 -16.76
N VAL A 95 18.43 -22.53 -16.23
CA VAL A 95 18.14 -21.85 -14.96
C VAL A 95 17.55 -20.49 -15.27
N TYR A 96 16.34 -20.24 -14.77
CA TYR A 96 15.61 -18.99 -14.91
C TYR A 96 15.69 -18.21 -13.60
N ASP A 97 15.99 -16.91 -13.68
CA ASP A 97 15.78 -16.01 -12.55
C ASP A 97 14.27 -15.71 -12.45
N ILE A 98 13.68 -16.01 -11.31
CA ILE A 98 12.27 -15.77 -11.00
C ILE A 98 12.08 -14.66 -9.95
N SER A 99 13.15 -13.96 -9.57
CA SER A 99 13.12 -12.85 -8.61
C SER A 99 12.14 -11.75 -9.03
N SER A 100 11.96 -11.51 -10.33
CA SER A 100 10.97 -10.56 -10.86
C SER A 100 9.52 -10.96 -10.58
N LEU A 101 9.23 -12.25 -10.41
CA LEU A 101 7.89 -12.72 -10.02
C LEU A 101 7.55 -12.40 -8.56
N HIS A 102 8.55 -12.11 -7.71
CA HIS A 102 8.34 -11.83 -6.29
C HIS A 102 7.69 -10.44 -6.07
N SER A 103 7.69 -9.56 -7.07
CA SER A 103 6.94 -8.29 -7.03
C SER A 103 5.44 -8.46 -7.30
N PHE A 104 4.96 -9.68 -7.59
CA PHE A 104 3.57 -9.94 -7.99
C PHE A 104 2.94 -11.07 -7.20
N CYS A 105 1.61 -10.99 -6.99
CA CYS A 105 0.85 -12.07 -6.34
C CYS A 105 0.76 -13.36 -7.20
N GLY A 106 1.20 -13.33 -8.46
CA GLY A 106 1.22 -14.49 -9.34
C GLY A 106 1.61 -14.18 -10.79
N ARG A 107 1.83 -15.25 -11.58
CA ARG A 107 2.32 -15.17 -12.97
C ARG A 107 1.44 -14.33 -13.90
N GLU A 108 0.12 -14.34 -13.72
CA GLU A 108 -0.79 -13.56 -14.58
C GLU A 108 -0.65 -12.05 -14.35
N CYS A 109 -0.49 -11.60 -13.10
CA CYS A 109 -0.20 -10.21 -12.79
C CYS A 109 1.17 -9.78 -13.33
N ALA A 110 2.20 -10.64 -13.21
CA ALA A 110 3.51 -10.39 -13.81
C ALA A 110 3.41 -10.26 -15.35
N ARG A 111 2.68 -11.16 -16.02
CA ARG A 111 2.45 -11.14 -17.48
C ARG A 111 1.73 -9.87 -17.94
N ARG A 112 0.64 -9.49 -17.26
CA ARG A 112 -0.12 -8.26 -17.56
C ARG A 112 0.69 -7.00 -17.29
N SER A 113 1.44 -6.98 -16.19
CA SER A 113 2.35 -5.89 -15.84
C SER A 113 3.45 -5.70 -16.89
N HIS A 114 4.11 -6.79 -17.31
CA HIS A 114 5.14 -6.73 -18.35
C HIS A 114 4.57 -6.31 -19.70
N ALA A 115 3.41 -6.84 -20.11
CA ALA A 115 2.73 -6.40 -21.33
C ALA A 115 2.42 -4.89 -21.30
N TYR A 116 1.94 -4.37 -20.17
CA TYR A 116 1.74 -2.93 -19.97
C TYR A 116 3.06 -2.16 -20.08
N ALA A 117 4.12 -2.59 -19.39
CA ALA A 117 5.44 -1.95 -19.47
C ALA A 117 5.97 -1.87 -20.92
N THR A 118 5.79 -2.92 -21.72
CA THR A 118 6.17 -2.93 -23.15
C THR A 118 5.30 -2.06 -24.04
N SER A 119 4.09 -1.69 -23.60
CA SER A 119 3.20 -0.77 -24.34
C SER A 119 3.53 0.71 -24.11
N LEU A 120 4.36 1.03 -23.10
CA LEU A 120 4.74 2.39 -22.77
C LEU A 120 5.76 2.96 -23.76
N SER A 121 5.56 4.22 -24.16
CA SER A 121 6.52 4.93 -25.00
C SER A 121 7.83 5.19 -24.26
N THR A 122 8.95 4.78 -24.87
CA THR A 122 10.31 5.08 -24.38
C THR A 122 10.66 6.56 -24.50
N THR A 123 10.03 7.29 -25.44
CA THR A 123 10.22 8.73 -25.65
C THR A 123 9.79 9.53 -24.42
N SER A 124 10.64 10.46 -23.99
CA SER A 124 10.35 11.37 -22.87
C SER A 124 9.11 12.21 -23.14
N LEU A 125 8.30 12.44 -22.10
CA LEU A 125 7.02 13.14 -22.19
C LEU A 125 7.12 14.54 -22.83
N PHE A 126 8.20 15.26 -22.55
CA PHE A 126 8.47 16.58 -23.13
C PHE A 126 8.66 16.56 -24.66
N LEU A 127 9.09 15.43 -25.22
CA LEU A 127 9.28 15.23 -26.66
C LEU A 127 8.06 14.59 -27.35
N ARG A 128 6.98 14.30 -26.62
CA ARG A 128 5.74 13.76 -27.19
C ARG A 128 4.88 14.90 -27.74
N GLU A 129 4.72 14.92 -29.06
CA GLU A 129 3.89 15.89 -29.77
C GLU A 129 2.45 15.92 -29.22
N GLY A 130 1.87 17.10 -29.11
CA GLY A 130 0.53 17.33 -28.53
C GLY A 130 0.45 17.17 -27.01
N VAL A 131 1.17 16.22 -26.41
CA VAL A 131 1.07 15.90 -24.98
C VAL A 131 1.78 16.94 -24.11
N ALA A 132 3.00 17.36 -24.46
CA ALA A 132 3.69 18.43 -23.73
C ALA A 132 2.94 19.78 -23.76
N ALA A 133 2.14 20.02 -24.80
CA ALA A 133 1.26 21.19 -24.91
C ALA A 133 -0.04 21.03 -24.11
N ALA A 134 -0.63 19.84 -24.05
CA ALA A 134 -1.82 19.55 -23.25
C ALA A 134 -1.56 19.53 -21.73
N LEU A 135 -0.33 19.18 -21.31
CA LEU A 135 0.12 19.28 -19.92
C LEU A 135 0.86 20.60 -19.61
N ALA A 136 0.91 21.55 -20.55
CA ALA A 136 1.14 22.93 -20.19
C ALA A 136 0.00 23.36 -19.23
N PRO A 137 0.30 24.00 -18.09
CA PRO A 137 -0.69 24.20 -17.05
C PRO A 137 -1.86 25.01 -17.59
N ALA A 138 -3.09 24.54 -17.32
CA ALA A 138 -4.27 25.39 -17.36
C ALA A 138 -4.03 26.55 -16.38
N THR A 139 -3.65 27.72 -16.90
CA THR A 139 -2.99 28.81 -16.17
C THR A 139 -3.87 29.58 -15.18
N ALA A 140 -5.05 29.06 -14.85
CA ALA A 140 -5.97 29.61 -13.85
C ALA A 140 -5.99 28.78 -12.55
N ALA A 141 -6.45 27.52 -12.61
CA ALA A 141 -6.84 26.76 -11.41
C ALA A 141 -5.68 26.33 -10.48
N GLY A 142 -4.46 26.20 -11.00
CA GLY A 142 -3.29 25.84 -10.18
C GLY A 142 -2.70 27.03 -9.41
N ALA A 143 -2.69 28.21 -10.03
CA ALA A 143 -2.09 29.42 -9.46
C ALA A 143 -2.86 29.90 -8.22
N GLU A 144 -4.19 29.80 -8.23
CA GLU A 144 -5.05 30.20 -7.11
C GLU A 144 -4.77 29.38 -5.84
N ARG A 145 -4.51 28.06 -5.97
CA ARG A 145 -4.20 27.18 -4.83
C ARG A 145 -2.81 27.46 -4.24
N GLU A 146 -1.82 27.72 -5.10
CA GLU A 146 -0.45 27.99 -4.67
C GLU A 146 -0.31 29.41 -4.07
N ALA A 147 -1.10 30.37 -4.57
CA ALA A 147 -1.26 31.71 -3.98
C ALA A 147 -1.99 31.67 -2.63
N ALA A 148 -3.09 30.90 -2.49
CA ALA A 148 -3.77 30.71 -1.21
C ALA A 148 -2.82 30.11 -0.15
N ALA A 149 -2.03 29.10 -0.52
CA ALA A 149 -1.00 28.53 0.35
C ALA A 149 0.20 29.47 0.62
N ALA A 150 0.38 30.55 -0.16
CA ALA A 150 1.36 31.60 0.12
C ALA A 150 0.81 32.64 1.11
N ALA A 151 -0.47 33.03 0.98
CA ALA A 151 -1.14 33.92 1.92
C ALA A 151 -1.10 33.35 3.36
N THR A 152 -1.48 32.08 3.57
CA THR A 152 -1.41 31.44 4.90
C THR A 152 0.00 31.42 5.50
N ARG A 153 1.05 31.43 4.66
CA ARG A 153 2.45 31.54 5.13
C ARG A 153 2.84 32.96 5.51
N GLN A 154 2.27 33.98 4.87
CA GLN A 154 2.47 35.38 5.22
C GLN A 154 1.71 35.73 6.51
N ASP A 155 0.45 35.29 6.65
CA ASP A 155 -0.35 35.45 7.87
C ASP A 155 0.34 34.82 9.09
N ALA A 156 0.87 33.60 8.93
CA ALA A 156 1.64 32.93 9.98
C ALA A 156 3.00 33.58 10.29
N ALA A 157 3.57 34.34 9.35
CA ALA A 157 4.81 35.08 9.55
C ALA A 157 4.57 36.43 10.24
N ASP A 158 3.49 37.14 9.90
CA ASP A 158 3.15 38.41 10.53
C ASP A 158 2.49 38.22 11.91
N ALA A 159 1.80 37.12 12.16
CA ALA A 159 1.41 36.71 13.52
C ALA A 159 2.63 36.47 14.45
N ARG A 160 3.76 36.01 13.90
CA ARG A 160 5.04 35.91 14.65
C ARG A 160 5.71 37.27 14.84
N ARG A 161 5.49 38.23 13.93
CA ARG A 161 6.07 39.58 13.96
C ARG A 161 5.31 40.54 14.88
N SER A 162 3.98 40.37 15.01
CA SER A 162 3.10 41.23 15.82
C SER A 162 3.13 40.95 17.33
N GLY A 163 3.81 39.90 17.78
CA GLY A 163 4.05 39.64 19.20
C GLY A 163 2.85 39.11 19.99
N ALA A 164 1.74 38.77 19.34
CA ALA A 164 0.52 38.26 20.00
C ALA A 164 0.70 36.88 20.69
N ALA A 165 1.81 36.19 20.47
CA ALA A 165 2.13 34.88 21.05
C ALA A 165 3.22 34.97 22.15
N ARG A 166 2.90 35.64 23.27
CA ARG A 166 3.64 35.52 24.55
C ARG A 166 2.64 35.50 25.72
N VAL A 167 2.86 34.57 26.67
CA VAL A 167 1.95 34.03 27.72
C VAL A 167 1.24 32.75 27.24
N LEU A 168 1.33 31.55 27.85
CA LEU A 168 2.19 30.89 28.88
C LEU A 168 1.85 29.36 28.81
N ASP A 169 2.62 28.34 29.19
CA ASP A 169 4.05 28.19 29.56
C ASP A 169 4.55 26.72 29.34
N ASP A 170 5.79 26.41 29.74
CA ASP A 170 6.35 25.09 30.12
C ASP A 170 5.97 23.82 29.31
N ALA A 171 6.68 23.59 28.20
CA ALA A 171 7.26 22.27 27.87
C ALA A 171 8.26 22.38 26.70
N ILE A 172 9.54 22.13 26.95
CA ILE A 172 10.52 21.80 25.89
C ILE A 172 10.82 20.30 25.99
N PRO A 173 10.24 19.44 25.12
CA PRO A 173 10.70 18.07 25.01
C PRO A 173 12.07 18.07 24.35
N ALA A 174 13.11 17.73 25.12
CA ALA A 174 14.44 17.49 24.59
C ALA A 174 14.44 16.22 23.73
N TYR A 175 14.14 16.36 22.44
CA TYR A 175 14.45 15.35 21.43
C TYR A 175 15.01 15.97 20.15
N ALA A 176 16.09 16.74 20.33
CA ALA A 176 17.14 16.81 19.32
C ALA A 176 18.30 15.95 19.82
N PHE A 177 18.74 15.01 18.99
CA PHE A 177 20.02 14.32 19.06
C PHE A 177 20.23 13.21 20.13
N GLY A 178 19.93 11.97 19.74
CA GLY A 178 20.88 10.86 19.90
C GLY A 178 20.73 9.87 21.08
N VAL A 179 21.09 8.62 20.75
CA VAL A 179 21.49 7.47 21.58
C VAL A 179 20.55 6.79 22.59
N MET A 180 20.47 5.46 22.42
CA MET A 180 20.22 4.37 23.39
C MET A 180 19.49 4.64 24.71
N GLY A 181 18.35 3.95 24.90
CA GLY A 181 17.76 3.71 26.21
C GLY A 181 16.52 2.82 26.12
N LEU A 182 16.53 1.67 26.79
CA LEU A 182 15.39 0.74 26.85
C LEU A 182 14.53 1.00 28.11
N ASN A 183 13.23 0.69 28.01
CA ASN A 183 12.28 0.51 29.12
C ASN A 183 11.85 1.81 29.85
N GLU A 184 10.70 1.94 30.53
CA GLU A 184 9.72 0.93 31.02
C GLU A 184 8.24 1.28 30.70
N ALA A 185 7.94 2.46 30.15
CA ALA A 185 6.57 3.02 30.09
C ALA A 185 5.58 2.26 29.16
N GLU A 186 6.03 1.70 28.04
CA GLU A 186 5.17 0.91 27.13
C GLU A 186 4.73 -0.45 27.70
N ALA A 187 5.40 -0.95 28.74
CA ALA A 187 5.06 -2.24 29.33
C ALA A 187 3.71 -2.21 30.07
N ALA A 188 3.36 -1.06 30.68
CA ALA A 188 2.13 -0.88 31.44
C ALA A 188 0.87 -0.83 30.55
N THR A 189 0.96 -0.16 29.40
CA THR A 189 -0.18 -0.05 28.46
C THR A 189 -0.45 -1.36 27.72
N LYS A 190 0.61 -2.07 27.30
CA LYS A 190 0.50 -3.39 26.64
C LYS A 190 0.01 -4.50 27.58
N THR A 191 0.33 -4.46 28.88
CA THR A 191 -0.19 -5.42 29.86
C THR A 191 -1.66 -5.21 30.20
N ALA A 192 -2.13 -3.95 30.32
CA ALA A 192 -3.55 -3.63 30.52
C ALA A 192 -4.44 -4.15 29.38
N ALA A 193 -4.04 -3.93 28.12
CA ALA A 193 -4.78 -4.43 26.95
C ALA A 193 -4.88 -5.96 26.91
N LYS A 194 -3.78 -6.67 27.25
CA LYS A 194 -3.74 -8.14 27.27
C LYS A 194 -4.58 -8.74 28.41
N ALA A 195 -4.72 -8.03 29.53
CA ALA A 195 -5.59 -8.42 30.65
C ALA A 195 -7.09 -8.22 30.35
N ALA A 196 -7.45 -7.24 29.52
CA ALA A 196 -8.83 -7.05 29.06
C ALA A 196 -9.27 -8.17 28.09
N ALA A 197 -8.42 -8.52 27.11
CA ALA A 197 -8.70 -9.55 26.11
C ALA A 197 -8.92 -10.95 26.71
N THR A 198 -8.12 -11.35 27.71
CA THR A 198 -8.24 -12.68 28.34
C THR A 198 -9.51 -12.82 29.19
N ARG A 199 -9.96 -11.74 29.84
CA ARG A 199 -11.23 -11.72 30.59
C ARG A 199 -12.45 -11.84 29.68
N ALA A 200 -12.43 -11.25 28.49
CA ALA A 200 -13.48 -11.41 27.49
C ALA A 200 -13.55 -12.87 26.98
N ALA A 201 -12.40 -13.47 26.63
CA ALA A 201 -12.33 -14.86 26.18
C ALA A 201 -12.78 -15.87 27.25
N ALA A 202 -12.45 -15.65 28.52
CA ALA A 202 -12.90 -16.50 29.63
C ALA A 202 -14.42 -16.48 29.80
N LYS A 203 -15.06 -15.30 29.68
CA LYS A 203 -16.52 -15.14 29.80
C LYS A 203 -17.29 -15.81 28.66
N ALA A 204 -16.74 -15.78 27.43
CA ALA A 204 -17.33 -16.48 26.29
C ALA A 204 -17.24 -18.02 26.43
N LYS A 205 -16.16 -18.55 27.02
CA LYS A 205 -15.98 -19.99 27.21
C LYS A 205 -16.89 -20.57 28.30
N THR A 206 -17.21 -19.81 29.36
CA THR A 206 -18.16 -20.23 30.40
C THR A 206 -19.62 -20.16 29.92
N GLN A 207 -20.00 -19.18 29.09
CA GLN A 207 -21.35 -19.12 28.51
C GLN A 207 -21.63 -20.33 27.59
N ARG A 208 -20.72 -20.66 26.67
CA ARG A 208 -20.86 -21.86 25.82
C ARG A 208 -20.91 -23.17 26.61
N ALA A 209 -20.25 -23.26 27.76
CA ALA A 209 -20.33 -24.43 28.64
C ALA A 209 -21.69 -24.54 29.36
N ALA A 210 -22.32 -23.42 29.71
CA ALA A 210 -23.66 -23.39 30.29
C ALA A 210 -24.73 -23.81 29.28
N GLU A 211 -24.67 -23.28 28.05
CA GLU A 211 -25.61 -23.61 26.96
C GLU A 211 -25.50 -25.09 26.53
N GLY A 212 -24.28 -25.64 26.45
CA GLY A 212 -24.07 -27.05 26.14
C GLY A 212 -24.65 -28.01 27.19
N ASN A 213 -24.57 -27.65 28.48
CA ASN A 213 -25.09 -28.45 29.59
C ASN A 213 -26.62 -28.36 29.74
N ALA A 214 -27.23 -27.24 29.32
CA ALA A 214 -28.68 -27.12 29.25
C ALA A 214 -29.28 -28.04 28.16
N SER A 215 -28.61 -28.13 27.00
CA SER A 215 -29.04 -28.99 25.89
C SER A 215 -28.98 -30.49 26.26
N SER A 216 -27.88 -30.94 26.88
CA SER A 216 -27.67 -32.37 27.22
C SER A 216 -28.57 -32.92 28.33
N ARG A 217 -29.08 -32.08 29.24
CA ARG A 217 -30.11 -32.52 30.21
C ARG A 217 -31.45 -32.82 29.54
N SER A 218 -31.86 -31.98 28.58
CA SER A 218 -33.14 -32.13 27.87
C SER A 218 -33.24 -33.38 26.97
N THR A 219 -32.09 -33.96 26.59
CA THR A 219 -32.00 -35.22 25.85
C THR A 219 -31.85 -36.42 26.78
N ALA A 220 -31.13 -36.29 27.90
CA ALA A 220 -31.03 -37.36 28.91
C ALA A 220 -32.39 -37.72 29.53
N GLU A 221 -33.23 -36.74 29.88
CA GLU A 221 -34.59 -37.00 30.41
C GLU A 221 -35.51 -37.69 29.39
N ARG A 222 -35.23 -37.59 28.09
CA ARG A 222 -36.03 -38.22 27.03
C ARG A 222 -35.61 -39.66 26.71
N VAL A 223 -34.40 -40.07 27.08
CA VAL A 223 -33.90 -41.44 26.86
C VAL A 223 -34.20 -42.36 28.05
N GLY A 224 -34.39 -41.80 29.26
CA GLY A 224 -34.63 -42.57 30.49
C GLY A 224 -35.94 -43.36 30.59
N GLN A 225 -36.83 -43.32 29.59
CA GLN A 225 -38.13 -44.02 29.61
C GLN A 225 -38.26 -45.16 28.58
N ALA A 226 -37.23 -45.50 27.81
CA ALA A 226 -37.28 -46.59 26.84
C ALA A 226 -36.01 -47.46 26.90
N GLY A 227 -36.11 -48.70 27.40
CA GLY A 227 -34.99 -49.65 27.24
C GLY A 227 -34.78 -50.76 28.28
N LEU A 228 -35.77 -51.20 29.05
CA LEU A 228 -35.68 -52.54 29.68
C LEU A 228 -36.24 -53.58 28.69
N GLY A 229 -35.35 -54.18 27.90
CA GLY A 229 -35.71 -55.11 26.83
C GLY A 229 -34.53 -55.99 26.39
N THR A 230 -34.43 -57.16 27.00
CA THR A 230 -33.51 -58.26 26.67
C THR A 230 -33.44 -58.60 25.18
N THR A 231 -32.24 -58.89 24.65
CA THR A 231 -31.87 -60.27 24.23
C THR A 231 -30.43 -60.34 23.69
N GLU A 232 -29.74 -61.43 24.02
CA GLU A 232 -28.44 -61.78 23.45
C GLU A 232 -28.58 -62.28 22.01
N ARG A 233 -27.65 -61.94 21.12
CA ARG A 233 -27.35 -62.81 19.96
C ARG A 233 -25.92 -62.67 19.45
N THR A 234 -25.08 -63.62 19.85
CA THR A 234 -23.79 -63.91 19.24
C THR A 234 -23.96 -64.37 17.79
N VAL A 235 -23.24 -63.75 16.85
CA VAL A 235 -22.91 -64.36 15.56
C VAL A 235 -21.44 -64.09 15.25
N ARG A 236 -20.74 -65.18 14.91
CA ARG A 236 -19.34 -65.29 14.52
C ARG A 236 -19.33 -65.81 13.08
N MET A 237 -18.56 -65.18 12.19
CA MET A 237 -17.97 -65.70 10.94
C MET A 237 -17.30 -64.50 10.25
N GLU A 238 -15.97 -64.44 10.14
CA GLU A 238 -15.06 -65.21 9.25
C GLU A 238 -14.85 -64.50 7.91
N TYR A 239 -13.57 -64.22 7.63
CA TYR A 239 -13.08 -63.68 6.36
C TYR A 239 -12.70 -64.83 5.43
N GLY A 240 -13.06 -64.69 4.15
CA GLY A 240 -12.52 -65.43 3.01
C GLY A 240 -12.13 -64.45 1.92
#